data_AF-A0A525WFJ4-F1
#
_entry.id   AF-A0A525WFJ4-F1
#
_cell.length_a   1.000
_cell.length_b   1.000
_cell.length_c   1.000
_cell.angle_alpha   90.00
_cell.angle_beta   90.00
_cell.angle_gamma   90.00
#
_symmetry.space_group_name_H-M   'P 1'
#
loop_
_entity.id
_entity.type
_entity.pdbx_description
1 polymer ?
#
loop_
_entity_poly.entity_id
_entity_poly.type
_entity_poly.pdbx_seq_one_letter_code
_entity_poly.pdbx_strand_id
1 'polypeptide(L)'
;MRPTLLFCIICTMPLGLTLVEPTQATAGSGPSDAPQIATPDDPSLPVYTPPRKFSPRARVGGEMRGTGGSDPEIQALVPDHVGLTINQTPVLNWFLSKPTAYTVRFTLVDNRSIKPVYEAPIPSPKKAGIQTISLKEIGLTLEPDVQYRWYVSVIRNPDSPSQDIVAGGVIERCEFNACLVEAGPHLACSTQSVQDNARQGFWYDAMACLCALIDARPTDAPLRRMRAALLKQVGLHGVAEWDLRSLTTPLR
;
A
#
# COMPACT_ATOMS: atom_id res chain seq x y z
N MET A 1 24.30 -35.99 70.06
CA MET A 1 23.72 -35.76 71.40
C MET A 1 22.34 -35.11 71.24
N ARG A 2 21.27 -35.89 71.49
CA ARG A 2 19.99 -35.42 72.07
C ARG A 2 20.23 -35.06 73.56
N PRO A 3 19.35 -34.39 74.34
CA PRO A 3 17.87 -34.49 74.39
C PRO A 3 17.19 -33.09 74.56
N THR A 4 15.86 -32.88 74.66
CA THR A 4 14.85 -33.33 75.65
C THR A 4 13.46 -32.92 75.11
N LEU A 5 12.47 -33.79 74.83
CA LEU A 5 11.43 -34.40 75.71
C LEU A 5 10.61 -33.36 76.52
N LEU A 6 9.29 -33.41 76.76
CA LEU A 6 8.13 -34.31 76.51
C LEU A 6 6.93 -33.62 77.24
N PHE A 7 5.70 -33.51 76.73
CA PHE A 7 4.48 -34.29 77.10
C PHE A 7 3.26 -33.42 76.65
N CYS A 8 2.37 -33.88 75.76
CA CYS A 8 1.13 -34.65 75.99
C CYS A 8 0.07 -33.96 76.89
N ILE A 9 -1.14 -33.71 76.36
CA ILE A 9 -2.44 -34.19 76.88
C ILE A 9 -3.58 -33.85 75.89
N ILE A 10 -4.49 -34.81 75.80
CA ILE A 10 -5.67 -35.02 74.96
C ILE A 10 -6.86 -34.16 75.43
N CYS A 11 -7.75 -33.70 74.54
CA CYS A 11 -9.20 -33.58 74.88
C CYS A 11 -10.13 -33.39 73.66
N THR A 12 -10.94 -34.42 73.39
CA THR A 12 -12.37 -34.45 73.04
C THR A 12 -13.02 -33.44 72.07
N MET A 13 -13.65 -34.02 71.03
CA MET A 13 -14.83 -33.52 70.27
C MET A 13 -16.07 -33.28 71.18
N PRO A 14 -17.25 -32.74 70.76
CA PRO A 14 -17.77 -32.50 69.39
C PRO A 14 -18.60 -31.18 69.19
N LEU A 15 -19.28 -31.12 68.03
CA LEU A 15 -20.61 -30.52 67.78
C LEU A 15 -20.71 -29.09 67.19
N GLY A 16 -21.08 -29.03 65.90
CA GLY A 16 -22.34 -28.36 65.49
C GLY A 16 -22.28 -27.03 64.74
N LEU A 17 -22.98 -27.01 63.58
CA LEU A 17 -23.55 -25.85 62.84
C LEU A 17 -22.53 -24.88 62.20
N THR A 18 -22.67 -24.33 60.98
CA THR A 18 -23.75 -24.22 59.98
C THR A 18 -23.13 -23.76 58.66
N LEU A 19 -23.79 -24.10 57.55
CA LEU A 19 -23.58 -23.61 56.19
C LEU A 19 -23.46 -22.07 56.11
N VAL A 20 -22.44 -21.54 55.43
CA VAL A 20 -22.51 -20.31 54.62
C VAL A 20 -21.45 -20.40 53.49
N GLU A 21 -21.90 -20.35 52.24
CA GLU A 21 -21.07 -20.25 51.03
C GLU A 21 -20.45 -18.85 50.89
N PRO A 22 -19.19 -18.72 50.43
CA PRO A 22 -18.73 -17.50 49.81
C PRO A 22 -18.91 -17.58 48.29
N THR A 23 -19.82 -16.75 47.81
CA THR A 23 -20.07 -16.33 46.43
C THR A 23 -18.78 -16.17 45.60
N GLN A 24 -18.73 -16.81 44.43
CA GLN A 24 -17.76 -16.53 43.39
C GLN A 24 -17.90 -15.07 42.94
N ALA A 25 -16.88 -14.26 43.21
CA ALA A 25 -16.75 -12.92 42.65
C ALA A 25 -16.29 -13.04 41.19
N THR A 26 -17.23 -12.90 40.26
CA THR A 26 -16.99 -12.62 38.84
C THR A 26 -16.45 -11.20 38.71
N ALA A 27 -15.14 -11.06 38.49
CA ALA A 27 -14.54 -9.82 38.03
C ALA A 27 -14.70 -9.73 36.50
N GLY A 28 -15.76 -9.07 36.06
CA GLY A 28 -15.89 -8.56 34.70
C GLY A 28 -15.20 -7.19 34.57
N SER A 29 -14.22 -7.10 33.68
CA SER A 29 -13.73 -5.86 33.06
C SER A 29 -12.96 -6.31 31.82
N GLY A 30 -13.57 -6.39 30.65
CA GLY A 30 -13.83 -5.28 29.73
C GLY A 30 -13.04 -5.62 28.45
N PRO A 31 -13.62 -5.53 27.24
CA PRO A 31 -12.91 -5.92 26.03
C PRO A 31 -11.76 -4.94 25.79
N SER A 32 -10.52 -5.45 25.82
CA SER A 32 -9.35 -4.73 25.34
C SER A 32 -9.46 -4.65 23.82
N ASP A 33 -10.07 -3.57 23.34
CA ASP A 33 -10.17 -3.20 21.93
C ASP A 33 -8.80 -2.73 21.44
N ALA A 34 -7.88 -3.69 21.26
CA ALA A 34 -6.68 -3.50 20.46
C ALA A 34 -7.06 -3.88 19.02
N PRO A 35 -6.77 -3.04 18.01
CA PRO A 35 -7.08 -3.38 16.64
C PRO A 35 -6.35 -4.65 16.24
N GLN A 36 -7.09 -5.75 16.09
CA GLN A 36 -6.59 -6.97 15.50
C GLN A 36 -6.27 -6.67 14.04
N ILE A 37 -4.98 -6.64 13.72
CA ILE A 37 -4.49 -6.65 12.34
C ILE A 37 -5.02 -7.95 11.73
N ALA A 38 -6.01 -7.83 10.84
CA ALA A 38 -6.53 -8.97 10.09
C ALA A 38 -5.39 -9.56 9.24
N THR A 39 -4.92 -10.76 9.60
CA THR A 39 -4.08 -11.57 8.73
C THR A 39 -4.93 -12.07 7.55
N PRO A 40 -4.51 -11.86 6.29
CA PRO A 40 -5.07 -12.60 5.18
C PRO A 40 -4.21 -13.84 4.96
N ASP A 41 -4.58 -14.98 5.54
CA ASP A 41 -3.89 -16.25 5.27
C ASP A 41 -4.35 -16.86 3.92
N ASP A 42 -4.12 -16.14 2.84
CA ASP A 42 -3.94 -16.73 1.50
C ASP A 42 -2.46 -16.56 1.14
N PRO A 43 -1.63 -17.62 1.21
CA PRO A 43 -0.19 -17.55 0.98
C PRO A 43 0.16 -17.11 -0.45
N SER A 44 -0.81 -17.06 -1.37
CA SER A 44 -0.61 -16.58 -2.73
C SER A 44 -0.63 -15.05 -2.85
N LEU A 45 -1.14 -14.32 -1.84
CA LEU A 45 -1.23 -12.88 -1.89
C LEU A 45 0.12 -12.22 -1.51
N PRO A 46 0.55 -11.19 -2.25
CA PRO A 46 1.77 -10.47 -1.91
C PRO A 46 1.58 -9.65 -0.62
N VAL A 47 2.62 -9.62 0.19
CA VAL A 47 2.71 -8.79 1.41
C VAL A 47 3.72 -7.69 1.13
N TYR A 48 3.33 -6.44 1.36
CA TYR A 48 4.17 -5.27 1.22
C TYR A 48 4.84 -4.93 2.55
N THR A 49 6.16 -4.79 2.53
CA THR A 49 6.93 -4.31 3.70
C THR A 49 7.46 -2.91 3.42
N PRO A 50 6.94 -1.86 4.08
CA PRO A 50 7.50 -0.51 3.97
C PRO A 50 8.99 -0.47 4.38
N PRO A 51 9.82 0.36 3.72
CA PRO A 51 11.21 0.58 4.14
C PRO A 51 11.29 1.13 5.58
N ARG A 52 12.29 0.72 6.36
CA ARG A 52 12.40 1.09 7.81
C ARG A 52 12.52 2.59 8.08
N LYS A 53 13.08 3.36 7.14
CA LYS A 53 13.17 4.81 7.21
C LYS A 53 12.28 5.39 6.13
N PHE A 54 11.18 6.02 6.51
CA PHE A 54 10.33 6.70 5.55
C PHE A 54 9.85 8.04 6.07
N SER A 55 9.72 8.99 5.15
CA SER A 55 9.14 10.30 5.44
C SER A 55 7.62 10.23 5.23
N PRO A 56 6.79 10.60 6.23
CA PRO A 56 5.35 10.69 6.06
C PRO A 56 4.94 11.73 5.00
N ARG A 57 3.72 11.58 4.44
CA ARG A 57 3.10 12.50 3.45
C ARG A 57 3.76 12.52 2.06
N ALA A 58 4.07 11.35 1.52
CA ALA A 58 4.60 11.23 0.17
C ALA A 58 3.52 11.20 -0.93
N ARG A 59 2.27 10.89 -0.57
CA ARG A 59 1.16 10.77 -1.52
C ARG A 59 0.34 12.05 -1.58
N VAL A 60 0.01 12.45 -2.81
CA VAL A 60 -0.83 13.61 -3.13
C VAL A 60 -2.11 13.12 -3.82
N GLY A 61 -3.27 13.65 -3.42
CA GLY A 61 -4.57 13.27 -4.00
C GLY A 61 -5.17 11.98 -3.42
N GLY A 62 -5.23 11.85 -2.09
CA GLY A 62 -5.67 10.63 -1.39
C GLY A 62 -7.20 10.42 -1.30
N GLU A 63 -7.99 11.48 -1.45
CA GLU A 63 -9.45 11.38 -1.50
C GLU A 63 -9.92 11.51 -2.95
N MET A 64 -10.84 10.65 -3.36
CA MET A 64 -11.66 10.83 -4.56
C MET A 64 -12.50 12.11 -4.41
N ARG A 65 -11.88 13.27 -4.65
CA ARG A 65 -12.57 14.54 -4.70
C ARG A 65 -13.12 14.74 -6.10
N GLY A 66 -14.27 14.13 -6.36
CA GLY A 66 -15.12 14.46 -7.50
C GLY A 66 -15.98 15.70 -7.21
N THR A 67 -16.25 16.49 -8.24
CA THR A 67 -17.17 17.65 -8.22
C THR A 67 -18.65 17.25 -8.17
N GLY A 68 -19.01 16.25 -7.35
CA GLY A 68 -20.36 15.68 -7.38
C GLY A 68 -20.60 14.79 -8.61
N GLY A 69 -19.55 14.17 -9.15
CA GLY A 69 -19.63 13.12 -10.16
C GLY A 69 -19.46 13.57 -11.62
N SER A 70 -19.33 14.87 -11.93
CA SER A 70 -19.15 15.37 -13.30
C SER A 70 -17.71 15.26 -13.81
N ASP A 71 -16.71 15.47 -12.96
CA ASP A 71 -15.28 15.35 -13.32
C ASP A 71 -14.69 13.95 -13.08
N PRO A 72 -13.62 13.56 -13.79
CA PRO A 72 -12.89 12.32 -13.51
C PRO A 72 -12.17 12.39 -12.16
N GLU A 73 -12.08 11.26 -11.49
CA GLU A 73 -11.27 11.11 -10.28
C GLU A 73 -9.98 10.40 -10.66
N ILE A 74 -8.87 10.87 -10.10
CA ILE A 74 -7.56 10.28 -10.32
C ILE A 74 -6.89 9.93 -8.99
N GLN A 75 -6.07 8.89 -8.98
CA GLN A 75 -5.32 8.49 -7.79
C GLN A 75 -3.99 7.85 -8.17
N ALA A 76 -2.90 8.21 -7.50
CA ALA A 76 -1.61 7.57 -7.70
C ALA A 76 -1.58 6.21 -6.99
N LEU A 77 -1.16 5.15 -7.68
CA LEU A 77 -0.99 3.81 -7.09
C LEU A 77 0.35 3.74 -6.37
N VAL A 78 0.50 4.51 -5.29
CA VAL A 78 1.72 4.67 -4.48
C VAL A 78 1.39 4.57 -3.00
N PRO A 79 2.32 4.20 -2.11
CA PRO A 79 2.12 4.30 -0.67
C PRO A 79 2.04 5.76 -0.17
N ASP A 80 1.65 5.96 1.09
CA ASP A 80 1.65 7.29 1.76
C ASP A 80 3.04 7.77 2.19
N HIS A 81 4.04 6.94 1.92
CA HIS A 81 5.45 7.20 2.15
C HIS A 81 6.25 7.09 0.85
N VAL A 82 7.55 7.36 0.91
CA VAL A 82 8.44 7.25 -0.26
C VAL A 82 8.44 5.82 -0.77
N GLY A 83 8.04 5.60 -2.02
CA GLY A 83 8.13 4.29 -2.65
C GLY A 83 9.50 4.09 -3.27
N LEU A 84 10.04 2.88 -3.15
CA LEU A 84 11.34 2.54 -3.71
C LEU A 84 11.21 1.89 -5.09
N THR A 85 12.22 2.12 -5.92
CA THR A 85 12.49 1.33 -7.12
C THR A 85 13.97 0.97 -7.24
N ILE A 86 14.28 -0.15 -7.88
CA ILE A 86 15.64 -0.48 -8.34
C ILE A 86 15.87 -0.07 -9.80
N ASN A 87 14.79 0.16 -10.55
CA ASN A 87 14.85 0.43 -11.97
C ASN A 87 15.28 1.88 -12.24
N GLN A 88 16.22 2.05 -13.16
CA GLN A 88 16.66 3.38 -13.63
C GLN A 88 15.55 4.13 -14.37
N THR A 89 14.68 3.39 -15.07
CA THR A 89 13.56 3.91 -15.85
C THR A 89 12.26 3.25 -15.37
N PRO A 90 11.76 3.60 -14.18
CA PRO A 90 10.59 2.93 -13.60
C PRO A 90 9.31 3.22 -14.40
N VAL A 91 8.28 2.41 -14.13
CA VAL A 91 6.92 2.63 -14.63
C VAL A 91 6.06 3.12 -13.47
N LEU A 92 5.41 4.26 -13.67
CA LEU A 92 4.49 4.86 -12.70
C LEU A 92 3.06 4.42 -13.04
N ASN A 93 2.26 4.13 -12.01
CA ASN A 93 0.90 3.62 -12.17
C ASN A 93 -0.08 4.57 -11.47
N TRP A 94 -1.18 4.91 -12.15
CA TRP A 94 -2.22 5.78 -11.61
C TRP A 94 -3.61 5.31 -12.07
N PHE A 95 -4.64 5.65 -11.32
CA PHE A 95 -6.03 5.28 -11.59
C PHE A 95 -6.78 6.46 -12.17
N LEU A 96 -7.68 6.18 -13.12
CA LEU A 96 -8.64 7.12 -13.69
C LEU A 96 -10.05 6.53 -13.61
N SER A 97 -10.99 7.20 -12.94
CA SER A 97 -12.34 6.65 -12.71
C SER A 97 -13.21 6.57 -13.97
N LYS A 98 -13.01 7.47 -14.94
CA LYS A 98 -13.73 7.53 -16.22
C LYS A 98 -12.89 8.21 -17.30
N PRO A 99 -13.13 7.94 -18.60
CA PRO A 99 -12.46 8.64 -19.68
C PRO A 99 -12.58 10.15 -19.55
N THR A 100 -11.56 10.88 -19.98
CA THR A 100 -11.55 12.33 -19.92
C THR A 100 -11.11 12.95 -21.24
N ALA A 101 -11.77 14.05 -21.60
CA ALA A 101 -11.36 14.90 -22.72
C ALA A 101 -10.40 16.02 -22.30
N TYR A 102 -10.18 16.20 -20.99
CA TYR A 102 -9.24 17.18 -20.47
C TYR A 102 -7.80 16.79 -20.83
N THR A 103 -6.94 17.80 -20.94
CA THR A 103 -5.50 17.57 -21.09
C THR A 103 -4.96 16.94 -19.81
N VAL A 104 -4.20 15.86 -19.96
CA VAL A 104 -3.47 15.25 -18.84
C VAL A 104 -2.01 15.68 -18.94
N ARG A 105 -1.45 16.17 -17.84
CA ARG A 105 -0.05 16.59 -17.73
C ARG A 105 0.71 15.68 -16.78
N PHE A 106 1.91 15.30 -17.19
CA PHE A 106 2.87 14.62 -16.33
C PHE A 106 3.97 15.61 -15.91
N THR A 107 4.27 15.64 -14.62
CA THR A 107 5.34 16.46 -14.04
C THR A 107 6.23 15.59 -13.17
N LEU A 108 7.55 15.70 -13.34
CA LEU A 108 8.56 15.08 -12.51
C LEU A 108 9.48 16.16 -11.94
N VAL A 109 9.67 16.15 -10.63
CA VAL A 109 10.43 17.15 -9.88
C VAL A 109 11.51 16.44 -9.08
N ASP A 110 12.76 16.82 -9.31
CA ASP A 110 13.87 16.48 -8.42
C ASP A 110 13.77 17.35 -7.16
N ASN A 111 13.77 16.75 -5.97
CA ASN A 111 13.63 17.50 -4.71
C ASN A 111 14.79 18.46 -4.41
N ARG A 112 15.91 18.36 -5.13
CA ARG A 112 17.07 19.26 -5.06
C ARG A 112 16.92 20.49 -5.96
N SER A 113 15.94 20.50 -6.87
CA SER A 113 15.74 21.55 -7.88
C SER A 113 14.45 22.33 -7.64
N ILE A 114 14.48 23.62 -8.01
CA ILE A 114 13.28 24.48 -8.02
C ILE A 114 12.43 24.21 -9.27
N LYS A 115 13.06 23.88 -10.40
CA LYS A 115 12.35 23.60 -11.67
C LYS A 115 12.10 22.11 -11.83
N PRO A 116 10.95 21.71 -12.41
CA PRO A 116 10.70 20.32 -12.76
C PRO A 116 11.76 19.83 -13.74
N VAL A 117 12.19 18.58 -13.58
CA VAL A 117 13.07 17.90 -14.55
C VAL A 117 12.32 17.52 -15.82
N TYR A 118 10.99 17.36 -15.70
CA TYR A 118 10.11 17.13 -16.84
C TYR A 118 8.73 17.69 -16.54
N GLU A 119 8.14 18.37 -17.53
CA GLU A 119 6.74 18.77 -17.49
C GLU A 119 6.20 18.82 -18.92
N ALA A 120 5.24 17.95 -19.24
CA ALA A 120 4.59 17.97 -20.54
C ALA A 120 3.20 17.30 -20.53
N PRO A 121 2.33 17.63 -21.49
CA PRO A 121 1.12 16.86 -21.76
C PRO A 121 1.45 15.40 -22.12
N ILE A 122 0.63 14.48 -21.66
CA ILE A 122 0.63 13.06 -22.07
C ILE A 122 -0.70 12.72 -22.75
N PRO A 123 -0.76 11.67 -23.59
CA PRO A 123 -2.01 11.27 -24.23
C PRO A 123 -3.12 11.03 -23.21
N SER A 124 -4.25 11.73 -23.35
CA SER A 124 -5.40 11.58 -22.45
C SER A 124 -5.98 10.15 -22.56
N PRO A 125 -6.11 9.40 -21.45
CA PRO A 125 -6.64 8.05 -21.50
C PRO A 125 -8.09 8.00 -21.96
N LYS A 126 -8.35 7.16 -22.97
CA LYS A 126 -9.69 6.95 -23.53
C LYS A 126 -10.55 5.95 -22.76
N LYS A 127 -9.99 5.29 -21.76
CA LYS A 127 -10.65 4.26 -20.95
C LYS A 127 -10.43 4.54 -19.47
N ALA A 128 -11.45 4.23 -18.66
CA ALA A 128 -11.31 4.16 -17.22
C ALA A 128 -10.33 3.04 -16.84
N GLY A 129 -9.74 3.16 -15.65
CA GLY A 129 -8.92 2.14 -15.03
C GLY A 129 -7.50 2.58 -14.76
N ILE A 130 -6.64 1.60 -14.57
CA ILE A 130 -5.23 1.81 -14.24
C ILE A 130 -4.47 2.15 -15.51
N GLN A 131 -3.72 3.24 -15.45
CA GLN A 131 -2.92 3.82 -16.50
C GLN A 131 -1.44 3.77 -16.10
N THR A 132 -0.57 3.70 -17.11
CA THR A 132 0.88 3.59 -16.91
C THR A 132 1.61 4.76 -17.55
N ILE A 133 2.72 5.17 -16.94
CA ILE A 133 3.66 6.16 -17.48
C ILE A 133 5.05 5.52 -17.43
N SER A 134 5.62 5.24 -18.59
CA SER A 134 6.96 4.66 -18.73
C SER A 134 8.00 5.77 -18.84
N LEU A 135 8.89 5.89 -17.85
CA LEU A 135 9.97 6.88 -17.92
C LEU A 135 10.93 6.58 -19.09
N LYS A 136 11.06 5.30 -19.47
CA LYS A 136 11.85 4.87 -20.62
C LYS A 136 11.33 5.46 -21.93
N GLU A 137 10.01 5.47 -22.13
CA GLU A 137 9.39 5.99 -23.37
C GLU A 137 9.52 7.51 -23.49
N ILE A 138 9.66 8.19 -22.35
CA ILE A 138 9.85 9.65 -22.27
C ILE A 138 11.35 10.03 -22.30
N GLY A 139 12.26 9.06 -22.25
CA GLY A 139 13.70 9.30 -22.22
C GLY A 139 14.21 9.84 -20.88
N LEU A 140 13.51 9.55 -19.77
CA LEU A 140 13.87 9.97 -18.43
C LEU A 140 14.52 8.83 -17.64
N THR A 141 15.49 9.18 -16.80
CA THR A 141 16.17 8.26 -15.89
C THR A 141 16.24 8.86 -14.50
N LEU A 142 16.13 8.02 -13.46
CA LEU A 142 16.32 8.44 -12.08
C LEU A 142 17.76 8.21 -11.62
N GLU A 143 18.34 9.20 -10.94
CA GLU A 143 19.60 9.04 -10.22
C GLU A 143 19.40 8.16 -8.97
N PRO A 144 20.41 7.35 -8.59
CA PRO A 144 20.36 6.60 -7.34
C PRO A 144 20.34 7.54 -6.13
N ASP A 145 19.60 7.14 -5.10
CA ASP A 145 19.47 7.80 -3.79
C ASP A 145 18.94 9.26 -3.87
N VAL A 146 18.22 9.56 -4.95
CA VAL A 146 17.54 10.85 -5.16
C VAL A 146 16.03 10.65 -5.12
N GLN A 147 15.35 11.50 -4.35
CA GLN A 147 13.88 11.52 -4.30
C GLN A 147 13.32 12.44 -5.37
N TYR A 148 12.45 11.88 -6.19
CA TYR A 148 11.66 12.62 -7.14
C TYR A 148 10.20 12.64 -6.70
N ARG A 149 9.55 13.79 -6.87
CA ARG A 149 8.10 13.90 -6.79
C ARG A 149 7.51 13.86 -8.18
N TRP A 150 6.51 13.04 -8.39
CA TRP A 150 5.82 12.97 -9.67
C TRP A 150 4.33 13.25 -9.49
N TYR A 151 3.74 13.86 -10.51
CA TYR A 151 2.35 14.27 -10.54
C TYR A 151 1.71 13.93 -11.87
N VAL A 152 0.46 13.51 -11.81
CA VAL A 152 -0.47 13.50 -12.93
C VAL A 152 -1.54 14.54 -12.62
N SER A 153 -1.71 15.48 -13.53
CA SER A 153 -2.67 16.59 -13.40
C SER A 153 -3.66 16.55 -14.55
N VAL A 154 -4.95 16.50 -14.22
CA VAL A 154 -6.04 16.68 -15.18
C VAL A 154 -6.41 18.15 -15.21
N ILE A 155 -6.11 18.81 -16.33
CA ILE A 155 -6.24 20.26 -16.51
C ILE A 155 -7.69 20.58 -16.87
N ARG A 156 -8.47 21.10 -15.90
CA ARG A 156 -9.88 21.47 -16.12
C ARG A 156 -10.04 22.80 -16.82
N ASN A 157 -9.22 23.77 -16.41
CA ASN A 157 -9.20 25.10 -16.98
C ASN A 157 -7.74 25.58 -17.08
N PRO A 158 -7.19 25.73 -18.31
CA PRO A 158 -5.83 26.22 -18.52
C PRO A 158 -5.55 27.58 -17.83
N ASP A 159 -6.56 28.42 -17.65
CA ASP A 159 -6.43 29.75 -17.04
C ASP A 159 -6.57 29.72 -15.51
N SER A 160 -6.89 28.56 -14.90
CA SER A 160 -7.09 28.43 -13.46
C SER A 160 -6.49 27.13 -12.90
N PRO A 161 -5.15 27.05 -12.74
CA PRO A 161 -4.46 25.84 -12.25
C PRO A 161 -4.91 25.34 -10.87
N SER A 162 -5.49 26.21 -10.05
CA SER A 162 -6.08 25.84 -8.75
C SER A 162 -7.27 24.87 -8.88
N GLN A 163 -7.82 24.74 -10.09
CA GLN A 163 -8.87 23.78 -10.40
C GLN A 163 -8.30 22.44 -10.88
N ASP A 164 -7.00 22.27 -11.08
CA ASP A 164 -6.50 21.00 -11.59
C ASP A 164 -6.72 19.87 -10.59
N ILE A 165 -7.11 18.70 -11.11
CA ILE A 165 -7.22 17.49 -10.30
C ILE A 165 -5.86 16.82 -10.35
N VAL A 166 -5.20 16.70 -9.19
CA VAL A 166 -3.79 16.28 -9.11
C VAL A 166 -3.67 15.04 -8.21
N ALA A 167 -2.96 14.04 -8.71
CA ALA A 167 -2.52 12.89 -7.93
C ALA A 167 -1.03 12.66 -8.14
N GLY A 168 -0.32 12.18 -7.12
CA GLY A 168 1.12 12.01 -7.20
C GLY A 168 1.73 11.26 -6.03
N GLY A 169 3.02 11.01 -6.15
CA GLY A 169 3.82 10.26 -5.18
C GLY A 169 5.27 10.71 -5.12
N VAL A 170 6.00 10.20 -4.14
CA VAL A 170 7.46 10.30 -4.09
C VAL A 170 8.05 8.94 -4.49
N ILE A 171 9.06 8.98 -5.35
CA ILE A 171 9.85 7.83 -5.79
C ILE A 171 11.32 8.07 -5.48
N GLU A 172 11.98 7.05 -4.98
CA GLU A 172 13.43 7.04 -4.79
C GLU A 172 13.99 5.79 -5.47
N ARG A 173 15.05 5.98 -6.26
CA ARG A 173 15.77 4.85 -6.84
C ARG A 173 16.85 4.41 -5.85
N CYS A 174 16.78 3.19 -5.37
CA CYS A 174 17.88 2.60 -4.61
C CYS A 174 19.04 2.24 -5.54
N GLU A 175 20.28 2.50 -5.12
CA GLU A 175 21.46 2.02 -5.85
C GLU A 175 21.49 0.48 -5.89
N PHE A 176 21.77 -0.07 -7.08
CA PHE A 176 21.66 -1.52 -7.33
C PHE A 176 22.61 -2.35 -6.47
N ASN A 177 23.81 -1.84 -6.15
CA ASN A 177 24.78 -2.50 -5.26
C ASN A 177 24.32 -2.53 -3.79
N ALA A 178 23.76 -1.43 -3.26
CA ALA A 178 23.23 -1.32 -1.92
C ALA A 178 22.01 -2.23 -1.74
N CYS A 179 21.11 -2.23 -2.73
CA CYS A 179 19.91 -3.06 -2.72
C CYS A 179 20.14 -4.54 -3.08
N LEU A 180 21.18 -4.88 -3.86
CA LEU A 180 21.54 -6.29 -4.11
C LEU A 180 22.06 -7.00 -2.87
N VAL A 181 22.89 -6.32 -2.07
CA VAL A 181 23.52 -6.93 -0.88
C VAL A 181 22.49 -7.22 0.20
N GLU A 182 21.43 -6.42 0.30
CA GLU A 182 20.40 -6.59 1.33
C GLU A 182 19.16 -7.36 0.86
N ALA A 183 18.78 -7.28 -0.41
CA ALA A 183 17.44 -7.69 -0.84
C ALA A 183 17.40 -8.74 -1.98
N GLY A 184 18.39 -8.78 -2.87
CA GLY A 184 18.42 -9.72 -4.01
C GLY A 184 17.21 -9.59 -4.95
N PRO A 185 16.94 -8.40 -5.52
CA PRO A 185 15.72 -8.16 -6.28
C PRO A 185 15.67 -8.86 -7.65
N HIS A 186 14.45 -9.17 -8.10
CA HIS A 186 14.21 -9.78 -9.41
C HIS A 186 13.87 -8.72 -10.46
N LEU A 187 14.70 -8.64 -11.52
CA LEU A 187 14.50 -7.74 -12.66
C LEU A 187 13.53 -8.29 -13.72
N ALA A 188 13.42 -9.61 -13.83
CA ALA A 188 12.45 -10.23 -14.73
C ALA A 188 11.04 -10.13 -14.12
N CYS A 189 10.05 -9.78 -14.93
CA CYS A 189 8.68 -9.69 -14.42
C CYS A 189 8.00 -11.07 -14.39
N SER A 190 7.67 -11.52 -13.18
CA SER A 190 6.92 -12.75 -12.92
C SER A 190 6.05 -12.58 -11.66
N THR A 191 5.10 -13.48 -11.45
CA THR A 191 4.28 -13.48 -10.22
C THR A 191 5.15 -13.58 -8.96
N GLN A 192 6.22 -14.37 -9.01
CA GLN A 192 7.17 -14.50 -7.90
C GLN A 192 7.89 -13.17 -7.62
N SER A 193 8.36 -12.51 -8.68
CA SER A 193 9.02 -11.20 -8.59
C SER A 193 8.11 -10.12 -8.00
N VAL A 194 6.79 -10.16 -8.26
CA VAL A 194 5.82 -9.27 -7.60
C VAL A 194 5.82 -9.49 -6.08
N GLN A 195 5.78 -10.75 -5.63
CA GLN A 195 5.77 -11.07 -4.21
C GLN A 195 7.09 -10.66 -3.53
N ASP A 196 8.23 -10.97 -4.15
CA ASP A 196 9.54 -10.71 -3.58
C ASP A 196 9.83 -9.21 -3.52
N ASN A 197 9.60 -8.48 -4.62
CA ASN A 197 9.81 -7.03 -4.66
C ASN A 197 8.88 -6.30 -3.67
N ALA A 198 7.62 -6.75 -3.53
CA ALA A 198 6.71 -6.18 -2.52
C ALA A 198 7.21 -6.44 -1.09
N ARG A 199 7.64 -7.67 -0.78
CA ARG A 199 8.17 -8.04 0.54
C ARG A 199 9.45 -7.28 0.88
N GLN A 200 10.25 -6.92 -0.12
CA GLN A 200 11.49 -6.14 0.02
C GLN A 200 11.25 -4.62 0.04
N GLY A 201 10.03 -4.14 -0.22
CA GLY A 201 9.67 -2.72 -0.19
C GLY A 201 9.81 -1.98 -1.53
N PHE A 202 10.20 -2.67 -2.61
CA PHE A 202 10.29 -2.16 -3.98
C PHE A 202 8.91 -2.02 -4.64
N TRP A 203 8.13 -1.06 -4.12
CA TRP A 203 6.74 -0.84 -4.50
C TRP A 203 6.56 -0.63 -6.00
N TYR A 204 7.36 0.26 -6.59
CA TYR A 204 7.19 0.61 -8.01
C TYR A 204 7.49 -0.58 -8.92
N ASP A 205 8.47 -1.42 -8.56
CA ASP A 205 8.82 -2.62 -9.33
C ASP A 205 7.74 -3.69 -9.22
N ALA A 206 7.22 -3.93 -8.02
CA ALA A 206 6.13 -4.87 -7.79
C ALA A 206 4.84 -4.44 -8.52
N MET A 207 4.43 -3.18 -8.37
CA MET A 207 3.20 -2.66 -8.96
C MET A 207 3.28 -2.57 -10.48
N ALA A 208 4.42 -2.13 -11.04
CA ALA A 208 4.65 -2.10 -12.48
C ALA A 208 4.59 -3.50 -13.10
N CYS A 209 5.30 -4.47 -12.50
CA CYS A 209 5.29 -5.84 -12.98
C CYS A 209 3.87 -6.42 -12.90
N LEU A 210 3.16 -6.20 -11.80
CA LEU A 210 1.80 -6.71 -11.64
C LEU A 210 0.82 -6.13 -12.66
N CYS A 211 0.92 -4.83 -12.97
CA CYS A 211 0.12 -4.22 -14.03
C CYS A 211 0.46 -4.82 -15.40
N ALA A 212 1.74 -5.01 -15.72
CA ALA A 212 2.15 -5.65 -16.97
C ALA A 212 1.64 -7.10 -17.10
N LEU A 213 1.67 -7.89 -16.02
CA LEU A 213 1.12 -9.26 -16.03
C LEU A 213 -0.39 -9.28 -16.26
N ILE A 214 -1.11 -8.30 -15.69
CA ILE A 214 -2.55 -8.15 -15.87
C ILE A 214 -2.89 -7.68 -17.28
N ASP A 215 -2.12 -6.77 -17.87
CA ASP A 215 -2.32 -6.33 -19.25
C ASP A 215 -2.11 -7.48 -20.24
N ALA A 216 -1.13 -8.35 -19.97
CA ALA A 216 -0.89 -9.56 -20.75
C ALA A 216 -1.96 -10.64 -20.55
N ARG A 217 -2.61 -10.69 -19.37
CA ARG A 217 -3.61 -11.70 -18.99
C ARG A 217 -4.80 -11.06 -18.28
N PRO A 218 -5.65 -10.30 -18.99
CA PRO A 218 -6.65 -9.44 -18.38
C PRO A 218 -7.74 -10.18 -17.59
N THR A 219 -7.98 -11.46 -17.92
CA THR A 219 -8.97 -12.34 -17.28
C THR A 219 -8.41 -13.20 -16.14
N ASP A 220 -7.11 -13.08 -15.83
CA ASP A 220 -6.45 -13.82 -14.75
C ASP A 220 -6.83 -13.22 -13.39
N ALA A 221 -7.91 -13.75 -12.80
CA ALA A 221 -8.47 -13.28 -11.55
C ALA A 221 -7.48 -13.28 -10.37
N PRO A 222 -6.61 -14.30 -10.18
CA PRO A 222 -5.52 -14.24 -9.21
C PRO A 222 -4.69 -12.96 -9.26
N LEU A 223 -4.23 -12.52 -10.44
CA LEU A 223 -3.40 -11.30 -10.54
C LEU A 223 -4.14 -10.05 -10.07
N ARG A 224 -5.42 -9.93 -10.41
CA ARG A 224 -6.28 -8.82 -9.98
C ARG A 224 -6.48 -8.83 -8.45
N ARG A 225 -6.63 -10.01 -7.85
CA ARG A 225 -6.67 -10.15 -6.38
C ARG A 225 -5.35 -9.74 -5.74
N MET A 226 -4.20 -10.11 -6.31
CA MET A 226 -2.89 -9.67 -5.84
C MET A 226 -2.78 -8.13 -5.87
N ARG A 227 -3.24 -7.48 -6.96
CA ARG A 227 -3.16 -6.02 -7.07
C ARG A 227 -4.07 -5.34 -6.07
N ALA A 228 -5.31 -5.82 -5.94
CA ALA A 228 -6.23 -5.32 -4.93
C ALA A 228 -5.69 -5.51 -3.50
N ALA A 229 -5.00 -6.61 -3.20
CA ALA A 229 -4.37 -6.84 -1.90
C ALA A 229 -3.27 -5.82 -1.60
N LEU A 230 -2.36 -5.55 -2.55
CA LEU A 230 -1.33 -4.52 -2.39
C LEU A 230 -1.94 -3.13 -2.21
N LEU A 231 -2.93 -2.78 -3.02
CA LEU A 231 -3.60 -1.48 -2.94
C LEU A 231 -4.27 -1.26 -1.59
N LYS A 232 -4.93 -2.28 -1.02
CA LYS A 232 -5.52 -2.21 0.32
C LYS A 232 -4.47 -2.00 1.40
N GLN A 233 -3.32 -2.66 1.32
CA GLN A 233 -2.23 -2.52 2.31
C GLN A 233 -1.69 -1.09 2.39
N VAL A 234 -1.79 -0.32 1.31
CA VAL A 234 -1.38 1.08 1.27
C VAL A 234 -2.57 2.06 1.34
N GLY A 235 -3.75 1.61 1.75
CA GLY A 235 -4.92 2.49 1.97
C GLY A 235 -5.70 2.88 0.70
N LEU A 236 -5.42 2.28 -0.46
CA LEU A 236 -6.11 2.55 -1.73
C LEU A 236 -7.33 1.63 -1.92
N HIS A 237 -8.22 1.58 -0.92
CA HIS A 237 -9.35 0.66 -0.86
C HIS A 237 -10.34 0.83 -2.04
N GLY A 238 -10.69 2.07 -2.38
CA GLY A 238 -11.64 2.35 -3.46
C GLY A 238 -11.17 1.85 -4.84
N VAL A 239 -9.87 2.01 -5.13
CA VAL A 239 -9.26 1.49 -6.37
C VAL A 239 -9.19 -0.03 -6.35
N ALA A 240 -8.86 -0.63 -5.20
CA ALA A 240 -8.84 -2.08 -5.03
C ALA A 240 -10.23 -2.70 -5.28
N GLU A 241 -11.28 -2.09 -4.76
CA GLU A 241 -12.66 -2.53 -4.99
C GLU A 241 -13.09 -2.34 -6.45
N TRP A 242 -12.70 -1.22 -7.07
CA TRP A 242 -12.94 -0.99 -8.50
C TRP A 242 -12.29 -2.07 -9.36
N ASP A 243 -11.03 -2.42 -9.08
CA ASP A 243 -10.30 -3.42 -9.86
C ASP A 243 -10.94 -4.81 -9.72
N LEU A 244 -11.44 -5.16 -8.53
CA LEU A 244 -12.13 -6.44 -8.32
C LEU A 244 -13.51 -6.51 -9.01
N ARG A 245 -14.25 -5.40 -9.11
CA ARG A 245 -15.52 -5.37 -9.86
C ARG A 245 -15.35 -5.67 -11.35
N SER A 246 -14.17 -5.38 -11.90
CA SER A 246 -13.85 -5.72 -13.30
C SER A 246 -13.87 -7.23 -13.57
N LEU A 247 -13.73 -8.07 -12.54
CA LEU A 247 -13.83 -9.53 -12.65
C LEU A 247 -15.28 -10.03 -12.74
N THR A 248 -16.24 -9.26 -12.21
CA THR A 248 -17.65 -9.68 -12.09
C THR A 248 -18.51 -9.17 -13.24
N THR A 249 -18.02 -8.19 -14.01
CA THR A 249 -18.72 -7.64 -15.16
C THR A 249 -18.28 -8.38 -16.42
N PRO A 250 -19.16 -9.13 -17.12
CA PRO A 250 -18.81 -9.68 -18.42
C PRO A 250 -18.46 -8.53 -19.36
N LEU A 251 -17.33 -8.62 -20.05
CA LEU A 251 -17.03 -7.75 -21.19
C LEU A 251 -18.17 -7.94 -22.20
N ARG A 252 -19.07 -6.97 -22.29
CA ARG A 252 -20.09 -6.87 -23.35
C ARG A 252 -19.50 -6.20 -24.56
#